data_AF-A0A8T7BL69-F1
#
_entry.id   AF-A0A8T7BL69-F1
#
_cell.length_a   1.000
_cell.length_b   1.000
_cell.length_c   1.000
_cell.angle_alpha   90.00
_cell.angle_beta   90.00
_cell.angle_gamma   90.00
#
_symmetry.space_group_name_H-M   'P 1'
#
loop_
_entity.id
_entity.type
_entity.pdbx_description
1 polymer ?
#
loop_
_entity_poly.entity_id
_entity_poly.type
_entity_poly.pdbx_seq_one_letter_code
_entity_poly.pdbx_strand_id
1 'polypeptide(L)'
;VYFDLLEARRANKLSNIAITRIEQLFPFPQDEVKAVINSYPNLREIVWVQEEPKNQGSWYYMQSRGTMIGCLSDNHTFGYAGRFYSASPATGSMKLHIAQQKQLVDDALQLDKMEVTTHKSALN
;
A
#
# COMPACT_ATOMS: atom_id res chain seq x y z
N VAL A 1 -4.66 7.90 7.16
CA VAL A 1 -4.89 6.70 6.33
C VAL A 1 -5.19 5.43 7.10
N TYR A 2 -4.41 5.04 8.14
CA TYR A 2 -4.70 3.78 8.86
C TYR A 2 -6.14 3.67 9.36
N PHE A 3 -6.65 4.73 9.98
CA PHE A 3 -8.02 4.74 10.49
C PHE A 3 -9.05 4.70 9.35
N ASP A 4 -8.83 5.43 8.27
CA ASP A 4 -9.70 5.39 7.08
C ASP A 4 -9.76 3.98 6.47
N LEU A 5 -8.61 3.30 6.36
CA LEU A 5 -8.53 1.91 5.91
C LEU A 5 -9.26 0.97 6.88
N LEU A 6 -9.08 1.16 8.19
CA LEU A 6 -9.71 0.33 9.22
C LEU A 6 -11.24 0.48 9.19
N GLU A 7 -11.73 1.71 9.08
CA GLU A 7 -13.16 2.04 8.97
C GLU A 7 -13.74 1.47 7.68
N ALA A 8 -13.11 1.71 6.53
CA ALA A 8 -13.57 1.19 5.24
C ALA A 8 -13.55 -0.34 5.19
N ARG A 9 -12.50 -0.99 5.72
CA ARG A 9 -12.42 -2.46 5.82
C ARG A 9 -13.56 -3.02 6.68
N ARG A 10 -13.86 -2.38 7.81
CA ARG A 10 -14.97 -2.77 8.70
C ARG A 10 -16.33 -2.57 8.04
N ALA A 11 -16.55 -1.42 7.41
CA ALA A 11 -17.80 -1.11 6.71
C ALA A 11 -18.10 -2.12 5.59
N ASN A 12 -17.05 -2.53 4.85
CA ASN A 12 -17.15 -3.52 3.77
C ASN A 12 -17.02 -4.98 4.25
N LYS A 13 -16.88 -5.22 5.57
CA LYS A 13 -16.75 -6.55 6.18
C LYS A 13 -15.65 -7.42 5.57
N LEU A 14 -14.54 -6.81 5.15
CA LEU A 14 -13.44 -7.54 4.52
C LEU A 14 -12.64 -8.30 5.58
N SER A 15 -12.59 -9.63 5.46
CA SER A 15 -11.85 -10.52 6.37
C SER A 15 -10.54 -11.03 5.79
N ASN A 16 -10.27 -10.76 4.51
CA ASN A 16 -9.10 -11.22 3.76
C ASN A 16 -7.95 -10.19 3.69
N ILE A 17 -8.10 -9.03 4.34
CA ILE A 17 -7.11 -7.95 4.33
C ILE A 17 -6.68 -7.63 5.76
N ALA A 18 -5.39 -7.85 6.04
CA ALA A 18 -4.73 -7.37 7.25
C ALA A 18 -4.20 -5.94 7.03
N ILE A 19 -4.31 -5.09 8.05
CA ILE A 19 -3.78 -3.71 8.03
C ILE A 19 -2.76 -3.60 9.17
N THR A 20 -1.51 -3.36 8.81
CA THR A 20 -0.39 -3.20 9.75
C THR A 20 0.19 -1.79 9.61
N ARG A 21 0.55 -1.18 10.74
CA ARG A 21 1.25 0.11 10.76
C ARG A 21 2.75 -0.11 10.92
N ILE A 22 3.54 0.69 10.22
CA ILE A 22 4.97 0.82 10.47
C ILE A 22 5.18 2.13 11.23
N GLU A 23 5.27 2.02 12.56
CA GLU A 23 5.40 3.19 13.44
C GLU A 23 6.82 3.79 13.40
N GLN A 24 7.82 2.97 13.09
CA GLN A 24 9.22 3.38 12.99
C GLN A 24 9.70 3.20 11.55
N LEU A 25 9.87 4.31 10.83
CA LEU A 25 10.42 4.28 9.47
C LEU A 25 11.95 4.19 9.47
N PHE A 26 12.62 4.81 10.44
CA PHE A 26 14.07 4.76 10.56
C PHE A 26 14.53 4.75 12.03
N PRO A 27 15.47 3.88 12.42
CA PRO A 27 16.01 2.76 11.64
C PRO A 27 14.91 1.73 11.35
N PHE A 28 14.92 1.11 10.16
CA PHE A 28 13.81 0.26 9.74
C PHE A 28 13.78 -1.08 10.51
N PRO A 29 12.64 -1.44 11.14
CA PRO A 29 12.50 -2.62 11.99
C PRO A 29 12.29 -3.91 11.16
N GLN A 30 13.35 -4.40 10.52
CA GLN A 30 13.25 -5.55 9.58
C GLN A 30 12.73 -6.82 10.26
N ASP A 31 13.21 -7.12 11.47
CA ASP A 31 12.90 -8.38 12.14
C ASP A 31 11.43 -8.42 12.58
N GLU A 32 10.91 -7.31 13.10
CA GLU A 32 9.49 -7.19 13.45
C GLU A 32 8.60 -7.25 12.21
N VAL A 33 8.98 -6.58 11.12
CA VAL A 33 8.23 -6.60 9.86
C VAL A 33 8.18 -8.02 9.27
N LYS A 34 9.32 -8.73 9.25
CA LYS A 34 9.37 -10.14 8.82
C LYS A 34 8.51 -11.04 9.71
N ALA A 35 8.55 -10.85 11.02
CA ALA A 35 7.72 -11.62 11.95
C ALA A 35 6.22 -11.43 11.66
N VAL A 36 5.78 -10.20 11.38
CA VAL A 36 4.39 -9.92 11.00
C VAL A 36 4.04 -10.55 9.65
N ILE A 37 4.87 -10.41 8.63
CA ILE A 37 4.65 -11.03 7.31
C ILE A 37 4.51 -12.55 7.45
N ASN A 38 5.42 -13.20 8.19
CA ASN A 38 5.43 -14.65 8.40
C ASN A 38 4.25 -15.16 9.24
N SER A 39 3.56 -14.29 9.99
CA SER A 39 2.33 -14.64 10.70
C SER A 39 1.14 -14.91 9.75
N TYR A 40 1.25 -14.54 8.47
CA TYR A 40 0.24 -14.77 7.43
C TYR A 40 0.77 -15.75 6.37
N PRO A 41 0.66 -17.08 6.58
CA PRO A 41 1.30 -18.07 5.69
C PRO A 41 0.73 -18.10 4.26
N ASN A 42 -0.49 -17.59 4.06
CA ASN A 42 -1.15 -17.51 2.75
C ASN A 42 -1.03 -16.12 2.10
N LEU A 43 -0.22 -15.23 2.67
CA LEU A 43 -0.01 -13.89 2.14
C LEU A 43 0.65 -13.96 0.75
N ARG A 44 0.13 -13.16 -0.19
CA ARG A 44 0.65 -13.06 -1.56
C ARG A 44 0.86 -11.62 -1.98
N GLU A 45 -0.04 -10.73 -1.59
CA GLU A 45 -0.03 -9.33 -2.01
C GLU A 45 0.19 -8.43 -0.80
N ILE A 46 1.22 -7.59 -0.87
CA ILE A 46 1.52 -6.57 0.12
C ILE A 46 1.44 -5.23 -0.57
N VAL A 47 0.68 -4.29 -0.02
CA VAL A 47 0.52 -2.94 -0.57
C VAL A 47 1.03 -1.93 0.44
N TRP A 48 1.95 -1.07 0.02
CA TRP A 48 2.30 0.12 0.80
C TRP A 48 1.25 1.19 0.55
N VAL A 49 0.63 1.67 1.64
CA VAL A 49 -0.43 2.68 1.58
C VAL A 49 0.03 3.97 2.24
N GLN A 50 -0.09 5.08 1.55
CA GLN A 50 0.23 6.42 2.08
C GLN A 50 -0.69 7.50 1.50
N GLU A 51 -0.85 8.61 2.24
CA GLU A 51 -1.65 9.74 1.72
C GLU A 51 -0.81 10.68 0.88
N GLU A 52 0.48 10.74 1.13
CA GLU A 52 1.41 11.57 0.41
C GLU A 52 1.43 11.18 -1.08
N PRO A 53 1.63 12.15 -1.99
CA PRO A 53 1.92 11.86 -3.40
C PRO A 53 3.02 10.80 -3.55
N LYS A 54 2.96 9.98 -4.61
CA LYS A 54 3.89 8.85 -4.82
C LYS A 54 5.37 9.23 -4.83
N ASN A 55 5.69 10.46 -5.24
CA ASN A 55 7.05 11.02 -5.19
C ASN A 55 7.46 11.58 -3.83
N GLN A 56 6.59 11.48 -2.83
CA GLN A 56 6.75 11.98 -1.49
C GLN A 56 6.50 10.83 -0.50
N GLY A 57 6.54 11.15 0.79
CA GLY A 57 6.42 10.14 1.83
C GLY A 57 7.56 9.12 1.77
N SER A 58 7.26 7.87 2.14
CA SER A 58 8.28 6.84 2.32
C SER A 58 8.32 5.81 1.20
N TRP A 59 7.43 5.89 0.20
CA TRP A 59 7.32 4.90 -0.86
C TRP A 59 8.67 4.54 -1.52
N TYR A 60 9.49 5.53 -1.88
CA TYR A 60 10.80 5.26 -2.48
C TYR A 60 11.80 4.61 -1.51
N TYR A 61 11.77 5.01 -0.24
CA TYR A 61 12.62 4.41 0.79
C TYR A 61 12.23 2.94 1.05
N MET A 62 10.92 2.65 1.10
CA MET A 62 10.36 1.30 1.30
C MET A 62 10.68 0.33 0.16
N GLN A 63 11.01 0.84 -1.04
CA GLN A 63 11.41 0.01 -2.18
C GLN A 63 12.87 -0.46 -2.12
N SER A 64 13.61 -0.13 -1.07
CA SER A 64 15.01 -0.56 -0.92
C SER A 64 15.11 -1.96 -0.30
N ARG A 65 16.20 -2.68 -0.63
CA ARG A 65 16.55 -3.97 0.02
C ARG A 65 16.78 -3.85 1.53
N GLY A 66 17.07 -2.65 2.04
CA GLY A 66 17.20 -2.39 3.47
C GLY A 66 15.86 -2.24 4.21
N THR A 67 14.72 -2.32 3.50
CA THR A 67 13.37 -2.08 4.07
C THR A 67 12.38 -3.15 3.60
N MET A 68 11.22 -2.79 3.04
CA MET A 68 10.15 -3.73 2.70
C MET A 68 10.63 -4.80 1.72
N ILE A 69 11.32 -4.41 0.64
CA ILE A 69 11.79 -5.38 -0.37
C ILE A 69 12.76 -6.43 0.21
N GLY A 70 13.50 -6.10 1.28
CA GLY A 70 14.35 -7.06 2.00
C GLY A 70 13.60 -8.03 2.91
N CYS A 71 12.33 -7.76 3.17
CA CYS A 71 11.46 -8.58 4.02
C CYS A 71 10.56 -9.53 3.23
N LEU A 72 10.57 -9.44 1.89
CA LEU A 72 9.71 -10.24 1.02
C LEU A 72 10.42 -11.51 0.54
N SER A 73 9.63 -12.57 0.35
CA SER A 73 10.01 -13.80 -0.36
C SER A 73 9.42 -13.81 -1.77
N ASP A 74 9.87 -14.73 -2.61
CA ASP A 74 9.53 -14.78 -4.04
C ASP A 74 8.02 -14.97 -4.34
N ASN A 75 7.26 -15.47 -3.38
CA ASN A 75 5.80 -15.61 -3.46
C ASN A 75 5.03 -14.32 -3.12
N HIS A 76 5.71 -13.27 -2.64
CA HIS A 76 5.09 -11.99 -2.32
C HIS A 76 5.24 -10.99 -3.46
N THR A 77 4.18 -10.24 -3.73
CA THR A 77 4.19 -9.04 -4.58
C THR A 77 4.14 -7.79 -3.70
N PHE A 78 4.75 -6.71 -4.18
CA PHE A 78 4.77 -5.42 -3.49
C PHE A 78 4.17 -4.32 -4.36
N GLY A 79 3.00 -3.85 -3.98
CA GLY A 79 2.24 -2.80 -4.65
C GLY A 79 2.26 -1.48 -3.90
N TYR A 80 1.61 -0.48 -4.50
CA TYR A 80 1.45 0.87 -3.96
C TYR A 80 0.00 1.31 -4.09
N ALA A 81 -0.54 1.90 -3.03
CA ALA A 81 -1.78 2.67 -3.08
C ALA A 81 -1.56 4.02 -2.39
N GLY A 82 -1.95 5.11 -3.05
CA GLY A 82 -1.72 6.45 -2.54
C GLY A 82 -1.94 7.49 -3.62
N ARG A 83 -1.74 8.76 -3.28
CA ARG A 83 -1.97 9.85 -4.24
C ARG A 83 -0.98 9.79 -5.40
N PHE A 84 -1.43 10.21 -6.59
CA PHE A 84 -0.57 10.30 -7.77
C PHE A 84 0.54 11.35 -7.58
N TYR A 85 1.54 11.32 -8.44
CA TYR A 85 2.66 12.26 -8.46
C TYR A 85 2.18 13.72 -8.41
N SER A 86 2.84 14.53 -7.59
CA SER A 86 2.55 15.96 -7.47
C SER A 86 3.78 16.76 -7.04
N ALA A 87 3.92 17.97 -7.59
CA ALA A 87 4.92 18.93 -7.15
C ALA A 87 4.57 19.54 -5.78
N SER A 88 3.27 19.73 -5.51
CA SER A 88 2.77 20.19 -4.20
C SER A 88 2.51 19.01 -3.27
N PRO A 89 2.65 19.16 -1.94
CA PRO A 89 2.27 18.13 -0.96
C PRO A 89 0.79 17.71 -1.02
N ALA A 90 -0.09 18.65 -1.36
CA ALA A 90 -1.52 18.40 -1.49
C ALA A 90 -2.16 19.30 -2.56
N THR A 91 -3.35 18.91 -3.00
CA THR A 91 -4.20 19.79 -3.81
C THR A 91 -4.77 20.93 -2.96
N GLY A 92 -4.90 22.12 -3.55
CA GLY A 92 -5.56 23.27 -2.92
C GLY A 92 -7.09 23.20 -2.94
N SER A 93 -7.68 22.21 -3.63
CA SER A 93 -9.13 22.03 -3.72
C SER A 93 -9.61 20.96 -2.74
N MET A 94 -10.44 21.35 -1.77
CA MET A 94 -11.02 20.42 -0.80
C MET A 94 -11.81 19.28 -1.47
N LYS A 95 -12.58 19.60 -2.52
CA LYS A 95 -13.35 18.60 -3.27
C LYS A 95 -12.44 17.54 -3.89
N LEU A 96 -11.32 17.96 -4.49
CA LEU A 96 -10.36 17.04 -5.08
C LEU A 96 -9.62 16.25 -3.99
N HIS A 97 -9.30 16.87 -2.86
CA HIS A 97 -8.67 16.21 -1.73
C HIS A 97 -9.51 15.04 -1.20
N ILE A 98 -10.82 15.26 -0.98
CA ILE A 98 -11.76 14.21 -0.53
C ILE A 98 -11.84 13.08 -1.57
N ALA A 99 -11.93 13.43 -2.86
CA ALA A 99 -11.99 12.42 -3.93
C ALA A 99 -10.71 11.57 -3.98
N GLN A 100 -9.53 12.18 -3.85
CA GLN A 100 -8.25 11.48 -3.79
C GLN A 100 -8.13 10.58 -2.56
N GLN A 101 -8.61 11.04 -1.39
CA GLN A 101 -8.64 10.23 -0.17
C GLN A 101 -9.54 9.01 -0.31
N LYS A 102 -10.71 9.16 -0.95
CA LYS A 102 -11.59 8.02 -1.21
C LYS A 102 -10.92 7.02 -2.14
N GLN A 103 -10.39 7.50 -3.28
CA GLN A 103 -9.76 6.63 -4.29
C GLN A 103 -8.60 5.83 -3.70
N LEU A 104 -7.70 6.46 -2.93
CA LEU A 104 -6.55 5.72 -2.39
C LEU A 104 -6.97 4.63 -1.40
N VAL A 105 -8.05 4.84 -0.63
CA VAL A 105 -8.60 3.83 0.29
C VAL A 105 -9.27 2.71 -0.48
N ASP A 106 -10.03 3.03 -1.53
CA ASP A 106 -10.68 2.04 -2.39
C ASP A 106 -9.63 1.18 -3.12
N ASP A 107 -8.58 1.80 -3.67
CA ASP A 107 -7.46 1.12 -4.34
C ASP A 107 -6.73 0.18 -3.38
N ALA A 108 -6.41 0.66 -2.16
CA ALA A 108 -5.71 -0.12 -1.14
C ALA A 108 -6.51 -1.36 -0.69
N LEU A 109 -7.84 -1.26 -0.68
CA LEU A 109 -8.74 -2.34 -0.27
C LEU A 109 -9.30 -3.13 -1.48
N GLN A 110 -8.86 -2.82 -2.71
CA GLN A 110 -9.32 -3.42 -3.96
C GLN A 110 -10.86 -3.40 -4.12
N LEU A 111 -11.49 -2.30 -3.68
CA LEU A 111 -12.94 -2.13 -3.77
C LEU A 111 -13.39 -1.80 -5.20
N ASP A 112 -12.52 -1.16 -5.98
CA ASP A 112 -12.73 -0.83 -7.38
C ASP A 112 -12.01 -1.84 -8.29
N LYS A 113 -12.48 -3.09 -8.36
CA LYS A 113 -11.99 -4.02 -9.39
C LYS A 113 -12.51 -3.60 -10.77
N MET A 114 -11.75 -2.78 -11.49
CA MET A 114 -11.70 -2.83 -12.95
C MET A 114 -10.72 -3.93 -13.38
N GLU A 115 -11.08 -4.68 -14.42
CA GLU A 115 -10.37 -5.86 -14.93
C GLU A 115 -8.85 -5.65 -15.03
N VAL A 116 -8.10 -6.53 -14.38
CA VAL A 116 -6.64 -6.63 -14.54
C VAL A 116 -6.33 -7.02 -15.98
N THR A 117 -5.95 -6.05 -16.81
CA THR A 117 -5.35 -6.35 -18.12
C THR A 117 -3.98 -6.93 -17.87
N THR A 118 -3.90 -8.27 -17.91
CA THR A 118 -2.65 -9.01 -17.78
C THR A 118 -1.85 -8.81 -19.07
N HIS A 119 -0.85 -7.92 -19.06
CA HIS A 119 0.17 -7.91 -20.11
C HIS A 119 1.05 -9.16 -19.92
N LYS A 120 0.66 -10.27 -20.56
CA LYS A 120 1.62 -11.34 -20.90
C LYS A 120 2.61 -10.75 -21.90
N SER A 121 3.82 -10.46 -21.43
CA SER A 121 4.94 -10.20 -22.33
C SER A 121 5.20 -11.48 -23.13
N ALA A 122 4.90 -11.42 -24.43
CA ALA A 122 5.29 -12.44 -25.39
C ALA A 122 6.78 -12.32 -25.65
N LEU A 123 7.56 -13.24 -25.09
CA LEU A 123 8.89 -13.60 -25.57
C LEU A 123 9.01 -15.12 -25.51
N ASN A 124 8.55 -15.76 -26.58
CA ASN A 124 9.20 -16.92 -27.18
C ASN A 124 9.86 -16.43 -28.47
#